data_AF-A0A1S1V832-F1
#
_entry.id   AF-A0A1S1V832-F1
#
_cell.length_a   1.000
_cell.length_b   1.000
_cell.length_c   1.000
_cell.angle_alpha   90.00
_cell.angle_beta   90.00
_cell.angle_gamma   90.00
#
_symmetry.space_group_name_H-M   'P 1'
#
loop_
_entity.id
_entity.type
_entity.pdbx_description
1 polymer ?
#
loop_
_entity_poly.entity_id
_entity_poly.type
_entity_poly.pdbx_seq_one_letter_code
_entity_poly.pdbx_strand_id
1 'polypeptide(L)'
;MGVLGKNIFGTGFNFDLEIRLGAGAFVCGEETALIASIEGERGMPRNKPPFPAHKGLWQKPTLINNVETYANVPQIILKGSEWFKSFGTEKSPGTKVFALGGKVSRTGLVEIPIGTTLREAIYEVGGGIPNGKAFKAVQTGGPSGGCLTADDLDVAIDFETLYDLGSMMGSGGMIVMDEDTCMVDIARFFLDFTVEESCGKCTPCREGTKRMLELLEKITSGNGEMEDLDRLESLAETIKSASLCGLGQTAPNPVLSTMKRFRDEYIAHVVDKKCPAGVCQDLLEYHITDDCIGCTKCARNCPVSCIEGKVKEKHVIDTESCIKCGNCMEVCPVGAVIKR
;
A
#
# COMPACT_ATOMS: atom_id res chain seq x y z
N MET A 1 1.66 42.32 -8.67
CA MET A 1 0.30 41.89 -8.25
C MET A 1 0.28 41.90 -6.74
N GLY A 2 -0.41 42.84 -6.09
CA GLY A 2 -0.50 42.93 -4.63
C GLY A 2 -1.44 41.88 -4.04
N VAL A 3 -1.11 40.60 -4.25
CA VAL A 3 -1.92 39.42 -3.86
C VAL A 3 -1.52 38.82 -2.51
N LEU A 4 -0.36 39.20 -1.98
CA LEU A 4 0.13 38.89 -0.64
C LEU A 4 0.71 40.18 -0.03
N GLY A 5 0.71 40.26 1.30
CA GLY A 5 1.15 41.41 2.08
C GLY A 5 -0.02 42.23 2.65
N LYS A 6 0.21 43.53 2.80
CA LYS A 6 -0.76 44.46 3.41
C LYS A 6 -1.77 44.98 2.40
N ASN A 7 -3.02 45.14 2.84
CA ASN A 7 -4.12 45.77 2.12
C ASN A 7 -4.33 45.20 0.70
N ILE A 8 -4.48 43.87 0.62
CA ILE A 8 -4.65 43.14 -0.65
C ILE A 8 -5.82 43.72 -1.43
N PHE A 9 -5.55 44.14 -2.67
CA PHE A 9 -6.50 44.80 -3.58
C PHE A 9 -7.25 46.01 -2.98
N GLY A 10 -6.71 46.67 -1.95
CA GLY A 10 -7.36 47.82 -1.30
C GLY A 10 -8.54 47.46 -0.39
N THR A 11 -8.71 46.19 -0.05
CA THR A 11 -9.87 45.68 0.72
C THR A 11 -9.77 45.87 2.25
N GLY A 12 -8.61 46.31 2.75
CA GLY A 12 -8.28 46.34 4.18
C GLY A 12 -7.82 44.99 4.75
N PHE A 13 -7.85 43.92 3.96
CA PHE A 13 -7.38 42.59 4.35
C PHE A 13 -5.88 42.44 4.17
N ASN A 14 -5.20 41.88 5.17
CA ASN A 14 -3.77 41.57 5.13
C ASN A 14 -3.60 40.06 5.17
N PHE A 15 -2.78 39.50 4.28
CA PHE A 15 -2.49 38.07 4.26
C PHE A 15 -1.11 37.82 3.71
N ASP A 16 -0.34 36.98 4.39
CA ASP A 16 1.02 36.64 4.03
C ASP A 16 1.22 35.12 4.09
N LEU A 17 2.23 34.62 3.40
CA LEU A 17 2.53 33.20 3.32
C LEU A 17 3.98 32.92 3.65
N GLU A 18 4.19 31.93 4.53
CA GLU A 18 5.50 31.39 4.83
C GLU A 18 5.56 29.93 4.36
N ILE A 19 6.64 29.59 3.65
CA ILE A 19 6.90 28.22 3.22
C ILE A 19 7.86 27.58 4.21
N ARG A 20 7.47 26.41 4.75
CA ARG A 20 8.34 25.58 5.57
C ARG A 20 8.54 24.22 4.93
N LEU A 21 9.79 23.80 4.84
CA LEU A 21 10.19 22.50 4.29
C LEU A 21 10.33 21.50 5.44
N GLY A 22 9.70 20.33 5.30
CA GLY A 22 9.90 19.20 6.20
C GLY A 22 11.21 18.46 5.94
N ALA A 23 11.51 17.46 6.79
CA ALA A 23 12.75 16.69 6.75
C ALA A 23 12.56 15.22 6.32
N GLY A 24 11.45 14.89 5.64
CA GLY A 24 11.19 13.53 5.14
C GLY A 24 10.67 12.56 6.21
N ALA A 25 9.56 12.87 6.86
CA ALA A 25 8.87 11.97 7.78
C ALA A 25 7.37 11.95 7.46
N PHE A 26 6.82 10.79 7.14
CA PHE A 26 5.42 10.60 6.73
C PHE A 26 4.45 10.99 7.85
N VAL A 27 4.77 10.65 9.10
CA VAL A 27 3.95 11.00 10.26
C VAL A 27 3.76 12.51 10.45
N CYS A 28 4.70 13.34 9.97
CA CYS A 28 4.57 14.79 10.02
C CYS A 28 3.47 15.33 9.08
N GLY A 29 2.88 14.49 8.21
CA GLY A 29 1.66 14.82 7.48
C GLY A 29 0.38 14.78 8.34
N GLU A 30 0.42 14.16 9.53
CA GLU A 30 -0.71 14.17 10.47
C GLU A 30 -0.91 15.58 11.07
N GLU A 31 -2.15 16.02 11.20
CA GLU A 31 -2.53 17.38 11.59
C GLU A 31 -1.77 17.93 12.81
N THR A 32 -1.72 17.18 13.90
CA THR A 32 -1.08 17.65 15.14
C THR A 32 0.42 17.43 15.16
N ALA A 33 0.92 16.40 14.47
CA ALA A 33 2.35 16.19 14.26
C ALA A 33 2.95 17.28 13.36
N LEU A 34 2.23 17.75 12.35
CA LEU A 34 2.62 18.86 11.48
C LEU A 34 2.80 20.14 12.30
N ILE A 35 1.85 20.45 13.20
CA ILE A 35 1.96 21.60 14.11
C ILE A 35 3.22 21.49 14.96
N ALA A 36 3.44 20.35 15.62
CA ALA A 36 4.63 20.13 16.44
C ALA A 36 5.93 20.31 15.63
N SER A 37 5.98 19.76 14.41
CA SER A 37 7.12 19.92 13.51
C SER A 37 7.36 21.37 13.11
N ILE A 38 6.31 22.16 12.83
CA ILE A 38 6.40 23.58 12.49
C ILE A 38 6.91 24.39 13.70
N GLU A 39 6.49 24.02 14.91
CA GLU A 39 6.91 24.62 16.17
C GLU A 39 8.38 24.30 16.54
N GLY A 40 9.05 23.43 15.77
CA GLY A 40 10.43 22.99 16.03
C GLY A 40 10.53 21.86 17.04
N GLU A 41 9.40 21.27 17.45
CA GLU A 41 9.36 20.05 18.25
C GLU A 41 9.53 18.81 17.36
N ARG A 42 9.71 17.66 17.99
CA ARG A 42 9.64 16.37 17.27
C ARG A 42 8.22 16.20 16.72
N GLY A 43 8.10 15.80 15.45
CA GLY A 43 6.82 15.57 14.74
C GLY A 43 6.02 14.39 15.29
N MET A 44 5.45 14.58 16.48
CA MET A 44 4.67 13.59 17.20
C MET A 44 3.25 14.09 17.40
N PRO A 45 2.21 13.28 17.09
CA PRO A 45 0.83 13.67 17.28
C PRO A 45 0.51 14.03 18.74
N ARG A 46 -0.41 14.97 18.94
CA ARG A 46 -0.93 15.39 20.24
C ARG A 46 -2.33 14.79 20.46
N ASN A 47 -2.66 14.46 21.71
CA ASN A 47 -4.00 13.97 22.04
C ASN A 47 -5.03 15.08 21.80
N LYS A 48 -6.16 14.73 21.21
CA LYS A 48 -7.34 15.59 21.09
C LYS A 48 -8.32 15.18 22.20
N PRO A 49 -8.90 16.11 22.99
CA PRO A 49 -8.73 17.58 22.99
C PRO A 49 -7.43 18.09 23.66
N PRO A 50 -7.02 19.36 23.41
CA PRO A 50 -7.71 20.39 22.62
C PRO A 50 -7.54 20.19 21.11
N PHE A 51 -8.58 20.56 20.33
CA PHE A 51 -8.53 20.53 18.87
C PHE A 51 -7.74 21.73 18.30
N PRO A 52 -7.01 21.58 17.19
CA PRO A 52 -6.24 22.67 16.57
C PRO A 52 -7.05 23.91 16.22
N ALA A 53 -8.32 23.75 15.85
CA ALA A 53 -9.24 24.85 15.59
C ALA A 53 -9.42 25.78 16.81
N HIS A 54 -9.21 25.29 18.03
CA HIS A 54 -9.22 26.10 19.25
C HIS A 54 -7.80 26.48 19.71
N LYS A 55 -6.89 25.52 19.71
CA LYS A 55 -5.50 25.68 20.15
C LYS A 55 -4.58 24.82 19.29
N GLY A 56 -4.12 25.38 18.17
CA GLY A 56 -3.19 24.75 17.24
C GLY A 56 -1.80 25.39 17.31
N LEU A 57 -1.31 25.88 16.17
CA LEU A 57 0.02 26.46 16.02
C LEU A 57 0.21 27.66 16.96
N TRP A 58 1.25 27.62 17.78
CA TRP A 58 1.58 28.59 18.83
C TRP A 58 0.39 28.93 19.73
N GLN A 59 -0.41 27.92 20.06
CA GLN A 59 -1.63 28.03 20.86
C GLN A 59 -2.70 28.95 20.26
N LYS A 60 -2.67 29.19 18.94
CA LYS A 60 -3.68 29.97 18.22
C LYS A 60 -4.64 29.06 17.45
N PRO A 61 -5.90 29.48 17.25
CA PRO A 61 -6.83 28.81 16.35
C PRO A 61 -6.19 28.56 14.99
N THR A 62 -6.07 27.30 14.59
CA THR A 62 -5.39 26.90 13.35
C THR A 62 -6.24 25.87 12.62
N LEU A 63 -6.44 26.08 11.32
CA LEU A 63 -7.06 25.12 10.42
C LEU A 63 -6.00 24.58 9.48
N ILE A 64 -5.91 23.26 9.38
CA ILE A 64 -5.02 22.56 8.45
C ILE A 64 -5.89 21.92 7.40
N ASN A 65 -5.57 22.18 6.13
CA ASN A 65 -6.24 21.55 5.00
C ASN A 65 -5.20 21.06 4.00
N ASN A 66 -5.55 20.01 3.25
CA ASN A 66 -4.71 19.51 2.18
C ASN A 66 -4.61 20.53 1.03
N VAL A 67 -3.51 20.49 0.29
CA VAL A 67 -3.28 21.33 -0.89
C VAL A 67 -4.41 21.16 -1.92
N GLU A 68 -4.86 19.93 -2.17
CA GLU A 68 -5.97 19.63 -3.10
C GLU A 68 -7.27 20.32 -2.66
N THR A 69 -7.56 20.33 -1.35
CA THR A 69 -8.73 21.03 -0.80
C THR A 69 -8.65 22.52 -1.11
N TYR A 70 -7.51 23.17 -0.84
CA TYR A 70 -7.34 24.59 -1.16
C TYR A 70 -7.26 24.87 -2.66
N ALA A 71 -6.78 23.94 -3.48
CA ALA A 71 -6.77 24.09 -4.94
C ALA A 71 -8.19 24.11 -5.53
N ASN A 72 -9.13 23.38 -4.91
CA ASN A 72 -10.53 23.35 -5.32
C ASN A 72 -11.30 24.64 -4.95
N VAL A 73 -10.97 25.29 -3.83
CA VAL A 73 -11.71 26.46 -3.31
C VAL A 73 -11.82 27.62 -4.32
N PRO A 74 -10.74 28.09 -4.99
CA PRO A 74 -10.85 29.14 -6.00
C PRO A 74 -11.79 28.78 -7.16
N GLN A 75 -11.76 27.53 -7.63
CA GLN A 75 -12.64 27.09 -8.72
C GLN A 75 -14.11 27.11 -8.29
N ILE A 76 -14.40 26.68 -7.06
CA ILE A 76 -15.74 26.71 -6.47
C ILE A 76 -16.25 28.17 -6.34
N ILE A 77 -15.41 29.09 -5.88
CA ILE A 77 -15.79 30.52 -5.76
C ILE A 77 -16.08 31.12 -7.14
N LEU A 78 -15.28 30.78 -8.16
CA LEU A 78 -15.42 31.35 -9.51
C LEU A 78 -16.59 30.78 -10.30
N LYS A 79 -16.88 29.47 -10.16
CA LYS A 79 -17.89 28.76 -10.97
C LYS A 79 -19.18 28.45 -10.20
N GLY A 80 -19.19 28.69 -8.89
CA GLY A 80 -20.30 28.39 -8.00
C GLY A 80 -20.30 26.95 -7.48
N SER A 81 -21.00 26.73 -6.36
CA SER A 81 -21.11 25.41 -5.71
C SER A 81 -21.82 24.39 -6.59
N GLU A 82 -22.82 24.79 -7.37
CA GLU A 82 -23.59 23.89 -8.24
C GLU A 82 -22.72 23.28 -9.34
N TRP A 83 -21.75 24.03 -9.87
CA TRP A 83 -20.77 23.50 -10.81
C TRP A 83 -19.92 22.40 -10.16
N PHE A 84 -19.42 22.61 -8.95
CA PHE A 84 -18.60 21.61 -8.27
C PHE A 84 -19.40 20.36 -7.91
N LYS A 85 -20.66 20.55 -7.48
CA LYS A 85 -21.61 19.46 -7.20
C LYS A 85 -22.14 18.74 -8.44
N SER A 86 -21.94 19.29 -9.64
CA SER A 86 -22.26 18.58 -10.89
C SER A 86 -21.32 17.41 -11.17
N PHE A 87 -20.20 17.33 -10.45
CA PHE A 87 -19.32 16.17 -10.39
C PHE A 87 -19.51 15.46 -9.04
N GLY A 88 -19.16 14.18 -9.00
CA GLY A 88 -19.21 13.42 -7.75
C GLY A 88 -20.53 12.70 -7.54
N THR A 89 -20.69 12.13 -6.34
CA THR A 89 -21.97 11.62 -5.85
C THR A 89 -22.69 12.69 -5.04
N GLU A 90 -23.98 12.48 -4.73
CA GLU A 90 -24.76 13.42 -3.90
C GLU A 90 -24.09 13.66 -2.53
N LYS A 91 -23.54 12.61 -1.93
CA LYS A 91 -22.86 12.67 -0.63
C LYS A 91 -21.41 13.13 -0.72
N SER A 92 -20.76 12.89 -1.85
CA SER A 92 -19.35 13.23 -2.07
C SER A 92 -19.17 13.99 -3.39
N PRO A 93 -19.48 15.30 -3.42
CA PRO A 93 -19.40 16.11 -4.62
C PRO A 93 -17.94 16.42 -5.00
N GLY A 94 -17.72 16.65 -6.28
CA GLY A 94 -16.44 17.09 -6.84
C GLY A 94 -15.62 16.00 -7.50
N THR A 95 -14.37 16.36 -7.76
CA THR A 95 -13.34 15.48 -8.33
C THR A 95 -12.28 15.14 -7.28
N LYS A 96 -11.54 14.08 -7.53
CA LYS A 96 -10.40 13.66 -6.71
C LYS A 96 -9.23 13.29 -7.62
N VAL A 97 -8.04 13.71 -7.24
CA VAL A 97 -6.80 13.29 -7.88
C VAL A 97 -6.33 11.98 -7.24
N PHE A 98 -6.07 10.98 -8.08
CA PHE A 98 -5.51 9.70 -7.70
C PHE A 98 -4.12 9.51 -8.31
N ALA A 99 -3.21 8.93 -7.52
CA ALA A 99 -1.94 8.42 -7.99
C ALA A 99 -2.10 6.94 -8.35
N LEU A 100 -2.30 6.67 -9.64
CA LEU A 100 -2.48 5.33 -10.17
C LEU A 100 -1.11 4.70 -10.48
N GLY A 101 -0.80 3.60 -9.80
CA GLY A 101 0.48 2.89 -9.89
C GLY A 101 0.33 1.37 -9.82
N GLY A 102 1.47 0.67 -9.78
CA GLY A 102 1.52 -0.80 -9.75
C GLY A 102 1.44 -1.44 -11.13
N LYS A 103 0.74 -2.57 -11.23
CA LYS A 103 0.58 -3.41 -12.43
C LYS A 103 -0.53 -2.89 -13.34
N VAL A 104 -0.35 -1.67 -13.85
CA VAL A 104 -1.30 -0.98 -14.74
C VAL A 104 -0.56 -0.35 -15.91
N SER A 105 -1.18 -0.35 -17.09
CA SER A 105 -0.50 0.03 -18.35
C SER A 105 -0.13 1.51 -18.42
N ARG A 106 -0.93 2.38 -17.80
CA ARG A 106 -0.70 3.82 -17.71
C ARG A 106 -0.66 4.22 -16.24
N THR A 107 0.53 4.55 -15.76
CA THR A 107 0.75 5.06 -14.41
C THR A 107 0.80 6.60 -14.43
N GLY A 108 0.40 7.23 -13.33
CA GLY A 108 0.45 8.69 -13.20
C GLY A 108 -0.60 9.25 -12.27
N LEU A 109 -0.72 10.59 -12.29
CA LEU A 109 -1.79 11.30 -11.62
C LEU A 109 -3.00 11.40 -12.55
N VAL A 110 -4.16 10.99 -12.05
CA VAL A 110 -5.42 11.03 -12.79
C VAL A 110 -6.46 11.77 -11.94
N GLU A 111 -7.14 12.75 -12.53
CA GLU A 111 -8.26 13.43 -11.89
C GLU A 111 -9.56 12.85 -12.43
N ILE A 112 -10.37 12.28 -11.55
CA ILE A 112 -11.66 11.67 -11.90
C ILE A 112 -12.77 12.21 -10.97
N PRO A 113 -14.02 12.27 -11.44
CA PRO A 113 -15.17 12.53 -10.58
C PRO A 113 -15.26 11.49 -9.47
N ILE A 114 -15.61 11.92 -8.25
CA ILE A 114 -15.89 10.98 -7.17
C ILE A 114 -17.10 10.12 -7.57
N GLY A 115 -17.08 8.83 -7.24
CA GLY A 115 -18.10 7.87 -7.66
C GLY A 115 -17.84 7.18 -9.00
N THR A 116 -16.79 7.57 -9.74
CA THR A 116 -16.24 6.75 -10.84
C THR A 116 -15.92 5.36 -10.30
N THR A 117 -16.18 4.30 -11.05
CA THR A 117 -15.95 2.92 -10.61
C THR A 117 -14.46 2.54 -10.61
N LEU A 118 -14.06 1.54 -9.81
CA LEU A 118 -12.70 0.98 -9.88
C LEU A 118 -12.37 0.47 -11.29
N ARG A 119 -13.35 -0.12 -11.98
CA ARG A 119 -13.20 -0.62 -13.35
C ARG A 119 -12.84 0.50 -14.31
N GLU A 120 -13.59 1.60 -14.30
CA GLU A 120 -13.30 2.76 -15.15
C GLU A 120 -11.92 3.33 -14.86
N ALA A 121 -11.58 3.51 -13.58
CA ALA A 121 -10.27 4.03 -13.17
C ALA A 121 -9.11 3.13 -13.63
N ILE A 122 -9.23 1.80 -13.52
CA ILE A 122 -8.15 0.86 -13.83
C ILE A 122 -8.08 0.55 -15.33
N TYR A 123 -9.21 0.23 -15.96
CA TYR A 123 -9.24 -0.25 -17.34
C TYR A 123 -9.37 0.87 -18.37
N GLU A 124 -10.21 1.87 -18.14
CA GLU A 124 -10.41 2.95 -19.12
C GLU A 124 -9.32 4.00 -18.99
N VAL A 125 -9.10 4.51 -17.78
CA VAL A 125 -8.08 5.53 -17.52
C VAL A 125 -6.68 4.91 -17.48
N GLY A 126 -6.50 3.88 -16.64
CA GLY A 126 -5.23 3.16 -16.49
C GLY A 126 -4.83 2.26 -17.66
N GLY A 127 -5.73 1.98 -18.61
CA GLY A 127 -5.44 1.11 -19.75
C GLY A 127 -5.32 -0.37 -19.40
N GLY A 128 -5.80 -0.79 -18.22
CA GLY A 128 -5.87 -2.19 -17.80
C GLY A 128 -4.53 -2.80 -17.39
N ILE A 129 -4.56 -4.10 -17.12
CA ILE A 129 -3.42 -4.86 -16.63
C ILE A 129 -2.45 -5.18 -17.78
N PRO A 130 -1.14 -4.93 -17.63
CA PRO A 130 -0.15 -5.22 -18.66
C PRO A 130 -0.13 -6.70 -19.06
N ASN A 131 0.23 -6.96 -20.33
CA ASN A 131 0.42 -8.30 -20.88
C ASN A 131 -0.83 -9.20 -20.84
N GLY A 132 -2.03 -8.63 -20.70
CA GLY A 132 -3.28 -9.40 -20.70
C GLY A 132 -3.49 -10.27 -19.46
N LYS A 133 -2.73 -10.03 -18.39
CA LYS A 133 -2.87 -10.74 -17.11
C LYS A 133 -4.17 -10.40 -16.40
N ALA A 134 -4.57 -11.26 -15.48
CA ALA A 134 -5.74 -11.01 -14.64
C ALA A 134 -5.46 -9.95 -13.57
N PHE A 135 -6.47 -9.10 -13.31
CA PHE A 135 -6.51 -8.23 -12.15
C PHE A 135 -6.75 -9.07 -10.90
N LYS A 136 -5.94 -8.83 -9.86
CA LYS A 136 -6.06 -9.52 -8.57
C LYS A 136 -6.65 -8.62 -7.51
N ALA A 137 -6.04 -7.46 -7.32
CA ALA A 137 -6.45 -6.51 -6.29
C ALA A 137 -5.99 -5.08 -6.60
N VAL A 138 -6.58 -4.12 -5.91
CA VAL A 138 -6.09 -2.74 -5.83
C VAL A 138 -6.05 -2.31 -4.38
N GLN A 139 -4.94 -1.72 -3.96
CA GLN A 139 -4.87 -1.06 -2.66
C GLN A 139 -5.21 0.41 -2.81
N THR A 140 -6.21 0.88 -2.08
CA THR A 140 -6.62 2.29 -2.09
C THR A 140 -6.37 2.93 -0.74
N GLY A 141 -5.99 4.21 -0.73
CA GLY A 141 -5.76 4.97 0.51
C GLY A 141 -4.29 5.07 0.92
N GLY A 142 -3.37 4.71 0.03
CA GLY A 142 -1.93 4.73 0.30
C GLY A 142 -1.48 3.53 1.14
N PRO A 143 -0.35 3.61 1.86
CA PRO A 143 0.28 2.47 2.52
C PRO A 143 -0.54 1.89 3.69
N SER A 144 -1.42 2.68 4.32
CA SER A 144 -2.31 2.22 5.39
C SER A 144 -3.75 1.93 4.91
N GLY A 145 -3.90 1.81 3.59
CA GLY A 145 -5.15 1.48 2.91
C GLY A 145 -5.55 0.00 3.02
N GLY A 146 -6.73 -0.33 2.51
CA GLY A 146 -7.19 -1.71 2.36
C GLY A 146 -7.09 -2.20 0.92
N CYS A 147 -7.14 -3.51 0.73
CA CYS A 147 -7.19 -4.15 -0.58
C CYS A 147 -8.63 -4.45 -1.02
N LEU A 148 -8.95 -4.09 -2.26
CA LEU A 148 -10.19 -4.41 -2.97
C LEU A 148 -9.87 -5.39 -4.09
N THR A 149 -10.79 -6.28 -4.39
CA THR A 149 -10.61 -7.46 -5.26
C THR A 149 -11.38 -7.34 -6.56
N ALA A 150 -11.28 -8.34 -7.43
CA ALA A 150 -12.03 -8.38 -8.70
C ALA A 150 -13.56 -8.24 -8.50
N ASP A 151 -14.09 -8.75 -7.39
CA ASP A 151 -15.51 -8.65 -7.03
C ASP A 151 -15.95 -7.21 -6.74
N ASP A 152 -15.01 -6.33 -6.41
CA ASP A 152 -15.27 -4.93 -6.08
C ASP A 152 -15.08 -4.01 -7.30
N LEU A 153 -14.74 -4.51 -8.50
CA LEU A 153 -14.40 -3.65 -9.66
C LEU A 153 -15.51 -2.66 -10.05
N ASP A 154 -16.78 -3.04 -9.88
CA ASP A 154 -17.92 -2.19 -10.23
C ASP A 154 -18.35 -1.27 -9.07
N VAL A 155 -17.58 -1.24 -7.97
CA VAL A 155 -17.81 -0.35 -6.84
C VAL A 155 -17.40 1.08 -7.20
N ALA A 156 -18.28 2.02 -6.84
CA ALA A 156 -18.03 3.46 -6.93
C ALA A 156 -16.93 3.89 -5.94
N ILE A 157 -15.97 4.68 -6.43
CA ILE A 157 -14.89 5.23 -5.63
C ILE A 157 -15.41 6.47 -4.88
N ASP A 158 -15.98 6.26 -3.70
CA ASP A 158 -16.36 7.32 -2.76
C ASP A 158 -15.96 6.99 -1.31
N PHE A 159 -16.07 7.98 -0.41
CA PHE A 159 -15.59 7.83 0.97
C PHE A 159 -16.32 6.74 1.76
N GLU A 160 -17.66 6.68 1.66
CA GLU A 160 -18.48 5.76 2.46
C GLU A 160 -18.31 4.33 1.95
N THR A 161 -18.41 4.13 0.64
CA THR A 161 -18.37 2.80 0.03
C THR A 161 -17.02 2.12 0.24
N LEU A 162 -15.92 2.88 0.09
CA LEU A 162 -14.59 2.34 0.35
C LEU A 162 -14.38 2.00 1.83
N TYR A 163 -14.91 2.83 2.75
CA TYR A 163 -14.81 2.58 4.18
C TYR A 163 -15.54 1.29 4.59
N ASP A 164 -16.76 1.09 4.08
CA ASP A 164 -17.57 -0.09 4.38
C ASP A 164 -16.92 -1.40 3.87
N LEU A 165 -16.13 -1.32 2.80
CA LEU A 165 -15.37 -2.45 2.26
C LEU A 165 -14.05 -2.72 3.01
N GLY A 166 -13.75 -1.94 4.06
CA GLY A 166 -12.51 -2.06 4.82
C GLY A 166 -11.30 -1.43 4.13
N SER A 167 -11.55 -0.53 3.16
CA SER A 167 -10.56 0.30 2.51
C SER A 167 -10.76 1.77 2.88
N MET A 168 -10.09 2.68 2.16
CA MET A 168 -10.30 4.11 2.30
C MET A 168 -9.81 4.85 1.06
N MET A 169 -10.32 6.07 0.84
CA MET A 169 -9.80 6.94 -0.22
C MET A 169 -8.43 7.52 0.13
N GLY A 170 -8.19 7.80 1.41
CA GLY A 170 -6.91 8.31 1.94
C GLY A 170 -6.35 9.48 1.13
N SER A 171 -5.08 9.36 0.74
CA SER A 171 -4.39 10.37 -0.09
C SER A 171 -4.73 10.30 -1.59
N GLY A 172 -5.52 9.32 -2.03
CA GLY A 172 -5.74 9.03 -3.45
C GLY A 172 -4.69 8.10 -4.07
N GLY A 173 -3.83 7.46 -3.29
CA GLY A 173 -2.95 6.41 -3.83
C GLY A 173 -3.73 5.15 -4.21
N MET A 174 -3.53 4.65 -5.43
CA MET A 174 -4.09 3.39 -5.94
C MET A 174 -2.99 2.51 -6.53
N ILE A 175 -2.69 1.39 -5.85
CA ILE A 175 -1.67 0.44 -6.31
C ILE A 175 -2.36 -0.81 -6.84
N VAL A 176 -2.33 -0.98 -8.15
CA VAL A 176 -2.95 -2.11 -8.88
C VAL A 176 -2.02 -3.33 -8.83
N MET A 177 -2.59 -4.51 -8.62
CA MET A 177 -1.90 -5.79 -8.49
C MET A 177 -2.47 -6.82 -9.47
N ASP A 178 -1.59 -7.59 -10.09
CA ASP A 178 -1.92 -8.68 -11.02
C ASP A 178 -1.89 -10.05 -10.31
N GLU A 179 -2.28 -11.10 -11.02
CA GLU A 179 -2.34 -12.48 -10.51
C GLU A 179 -1.00 -13.02 -9.95
N ASP A 180 0.13 -12.49 -10.43
CA ASP A 180 1.49 -12.86 -9.99
C ASP A 180 1.94 -12.12 -8.71
N THR A 181 1.07 -11.34 -8.08
CA THR A 181 1.40 -10.59 -6.86
C THR A 181 1.05 -11.42 -5.62
N CYS A 182 1.99 -11.59 -4.68
CA CYS A 182 1.74 -12.25 -3.39
C CYS A 182 1.07 -11.30 -2.40
N MET A 183 -0.15 -11.60 -1.94
CA MET A 183 -0.88 -10.69 -1.06
C MET A 183 -0.33 -10.67 0.38
N VAL A 184 0.31 -11.76 0.81
CA VAL A 184 1.01 -11.83 2.11
C VAL A 184 2.24 -10.91 2.10
N ASP A 185 3.01 -10.91 1.01
CA ASP A 185 4.18 -10.05 0.84
C ASP A 185 3.81 -8.57 0.68
N ILE A 186 2.69 -8.29 -0.01
CA ILE A 186 2.13 -6.94 -0.08
C ILE A 186 1.80 -6.40 1.32
N ALA A 187 1.12 -7.21 2.15
CA ALA A 187 0.82 -6.82 3.52
C ALA A 187 2.09 -6.57 4.34
N ARG A 188 3.12 -7.42 4.16
CA ARG A 188 4.45 -7.26 4.78
C ARG A 188 5.11 -5.94 4.35
N PHE A 189 5.16 -5.67 3.05
CA PHE A 189 5.79 -4.48 2.47
C PHE A 189 5.16 -3.17 3.00
N PHE A 190 3.83 -3.08 3.01
CA PHE A 190 3.16 -1.87 3.48
C PHE A 190 3.24 -1.69 5.00
N LEU A 191 3.26 -2.80 5.75
CA LEU A 191 3.47 -2.75 7.18
C LEU A 191 4.90 -2.33 7.54
N ASP A 192 5.90 -2.83 6.81
CA ASP A 192 7.31 -2.45 6.96
C ASP A 192 7.49 -0.93 6.79
N PHE A 193 6.95 -0.36 5.70
CA PHE A 193 6.89 1.08 5.52
C PHE A 193 6.26 1.81 6.72
N THR A 194 5.15 1.28 7.24
CA THR A 194 4.44 1.91 8.36
C THR A 194 5.21 1.80 9.68
N VAL A 195 6.00 0.73 9.87
CA VAL A 195 6.91 0.57 11.01
C VAL A 195 8.02 1.61 10.94
N GLU A 196 8.65 1.79 9.77
CA GLU A 196 9.69 2.80 9.56
C GLU A 196 9.18 4.23 9.78
N GLU A 197 7.95 4.51 9.35
CA GLU A 197 7.33 5.83 9.44
C GLU A 197 6.63 6.12 10.78
N SER A 198 6.68 5.18 11.72
CA SER A 198 6.09 5.39 13.05
C SER A 198 6.88 6.41 13.85
N CYS A 199 6.19 7.42 14.41
CA CYS A 199 6.83 8.36 15.35
C CYS A 199 7.30 7.70 16.67
N GLY A 200 6.83 6.49 16.98
CA GLY A 200 7.21 5.74 18.19
C GLY A 200 6.55 6.22 19.49
N LYS A 201 5.54 7.10 19.45
CA LYS A 201 4.94 7.68 20.66
C LYS A 201 4.08 6.70 21.46
N CYS A 202 3.12 6.03 20.82
CA CYS A 202 2.20 5.12 21.51
C CYS A 202 2.68 3.67 21.41
N THR A 203 2.66 2.94 22.54
CA THR A 203 3.12 1.55 22.61
C THR A 203 2.38 0.61 21.66
N PRO A 204 1.03 0.69 21.50
CA PRO A 204 0.32 -0.18 20.55
C PRO A 204 0.86 -0.06 19.13
N CYS A 205 1.06 1.16 18.62
CA CYS A 205 1.66 1.35 17.30
C CYS A 205 3.14 0.95 17.32
N ARG A 206 3.98 1.55 18.18
CA ARG A 206 5.44 1.37 18.15
C ARG A 206 5.88 -0.10 18.24
N GLU A 207 5.35 -0.82 19.23
CA GLU A 207 5.75 -2.20 19.46
C GLU A 207 4.84 -3.16 18.70
N GLY A 208 3.54 -2.87 18.62
CA GLY A 208 2.58 -3.78 18.00
C GLY A 208 2.79 -3.95 16.51
N THR A 209 3.00 -2.87 15.74
CA THR A 209 3.24 -3.01 14.29
C THR A 209 4.54 -3.74 14.01
N LYS A 210 5.56 -3.57 14.85
CA LYS A 210 6.79 -4.35 14.78
C LYS A 210 6.55 -5.85 15.02
N ARG A 211 5.75 -6.22 16.03
CA ARG A 211 5.39 -7.63 16.26
C ARG A 211 4.56 -8.21 15.11
N MET A 212 3.66 -7.43 14.52
CA MET A 212 2.94 -7.85 13.31
C MET A 212 3.88 -8.08 12.13
N LEU A 213 4.88 -7.20 11.93
CA LEU A 213 5.86 -7.34 10.86
C LEU A 213 6.70 -8.60 11.04
N GLU A 214 7.20 -8.85 12.25
CA GLU A 214 7.95 -10.08 12.57
C GLU A 214 7.13 -11.35 12.31
N LEU A 215 5.81 -11.33 12.57
CA LEU A 215 4.91 -12.45 12.23
C LEU A 215 4.78 -12.62 10.71
N LEU A 216 4.62 -11.53 9.95
CA LEU A 216 4.57 -11.60 8.49
C LEU A 216 5.88 -12.10 7.90
N GLU A 217 7.03 -11.64 8.40
CA GLU A 217 8.36 -12.13 8.00
C GLU A 217 8.53 -13.61 8.30
N LYS A 218 8.07 -14.07 9.47
CA LYS A 218 8.02 -15.50 9.83
C LYS A 218 7.17 -16.29 8.84
N ILE A 219 6.01 -15.77 8.42
CA ILE A 219 5.13 -16.41 7.45
C ILE A 219 5.77 -16.44 6.05
N THR A 220 6.32 -15.32 5.57
CA THR A 220 6.91 -15.22 4.23
C THR A 220 8.24 -15.96 4.09
N SER A 221 8.91 -16.27 5.20
CA SER A 221 10.10 -17.13 5.25
C SER A 221 9.78 -18.63 5.39
N GLY A 222 8.49 -19.00 5.41
CA GLY A 222 8.04 -20.40 5.57
C GLY A 222 8.11 -20.97 6.97
N ASN A 223 8.44 -20.15 7.97
CA ASN A 223 8.50 -20.57 9.36
C ASN A 223 7.17 -20.37 10.11
N GLY A 224 6.15 -19.79 9.47
CA GLY A 224 4.86 -19.50 10.09
C GLY A 224 4.01 -20.75 10.40
N GLU A 225 3.19 -20.65 11.43
CA GLU A 225 2.26 -21.68 11.90
C GLU A 225 0.81 -21.16 11.90
N MET A 226 -0.18 -22.06 11.97
CA MET A 226 -1.59 -21.64 11.93
C MET A 226 -1.95 -20.70 13.08
N GLU A 227 -1.35 -20.92 14.25
CA GLU A 227 -1.51 -20.04 15.41
C GLU A 227 -0.97 -18.62 15.17
N ASP A 228 0.03 -18.46 14.29
CA ASP A 228 0.56 -17.14 13.97
C ASP A 228 -0.46 -16.29 13.21
N LEU A 229 -1.35 -16.92 12.42
CA LEU A 229 -2.43 -16.21 11.72
C LEU A 229 -3.45 -15.63 12.71
N ASP A 230 -3.85 -16.43 13.71
CA ASP A 230 -4.79 -15.98 14.74
C ASP A 230 -4.17 -14.89 15.63
N ARG A 231 -2.88 -15.02 15.96
CA ARG A 231 -2.12 -13.99 16.68
C ARG A 231 -2.00 -12.71 15.87
N LEU A 232 -1.74 -12.80 14.57
CA LEU A 232 -1.62 -11.67 13.67
C LEU A 232 -2.93 -10.88 13.59
N GLU A 233 -4.08 -11.57 13.44
CA GLU A 233 -5.41 -10.96 13.38
C GLU A 233 -5.78 -10.27 14.70
N SER A 234 -5.61 -10.96 15.83
CA SER A 234 -5.87 -10.41 17.17
C SER A 234 -5.02 -9.18 17.49
N LEU A 235 -3.74 -9.23 17.12
CA LEU A 235 -2.81 -8.12 17.31
C LEU A 235 -3.18 -6.92 16.42
N ALA A 236 -3.54 -7.17 15.16
CA ALA A 236 -3.98 -6.13 14.22
C ALA A 236 -5.19 -5.34 14.75
N GLU A 237 -6.21 -6.03 15.27
CA GLU A 237 -7.40 -5.38 15.85
C GLU A 237 -7.06 -4.59 17.13
N THR A 238 -6.15 -5.11 17.96
CA THR A 238 -5.67 -4.42 19.16
C THR A 238 -4.96 -3.11 18.80
N ILE A 239 -4.09 -3.13 17.79
CA ILE A 239 -3.34 -1.94 17.34
C ILE A 239 -4.29 -0.91 16.75
N LYS A 240 -5.26 -1.35 15.93
CA LYS A 240 -6.26 -0.51 15.30
C LYS A 240 -7.09 0.25 16.33
N SER A 241 -7.52 -0.41 17.39
CA SER A 241 -8.36 0.18 18.44
C SER A 241 -7.60 1.02 19.47
N ALA A 242 -6.34 0.66 19.78
CA ALA A 242 -5.59 1.29 20.88
C ALA A 242 -4.58 2.37 20.44
N SER A 243 -4.36 2.56 19.14
CA SER A 243 -3.39 3.54 18.63
C SER A 243 -3.87 4.99 18.76
N LEU A 244 -2.92 5.88 19.01
CA LEU A 244 -3.20 7.29 19.29
C LEU A 244 -3.69 8.09 18.07
N CYS A 245 -3.07 7.89 16.91
CA CYS A 245 -3.33 8.68 15.71
C CYS A 245 -3.79 7.80 14.54
N GLY A 246 -4.31 8.45 13.50
CA GLY A 246 -4.83 7.76 12.31
C GLY A 246 -3.82 6.83 11.64
N LEU A 247 -2.52 7.15 11.65
CA LEU A 247 -1.47 6.26 11.14
C LEU A 247 -1.48 4.91 11.87
N GLY A 248 -1.39 4.92 13.20
CA GLY A 248 -1.38 3.67 13.98
C GLY A 248 -2.71 2.92 13.91
N GLN A 249 -3.82 3.64 13.81
CA GLN A 249 -5.16 3.03 13.68
C GLN A 249 -5.36 2.34 12.31
N THR A 250 -4.74 2.86 11.25
CA THR A 250 -4.88 2.34 9.89
C THR A 250 -3.73 1.44 9.45
N ALA A 251 -2.59 1.45 10.16
CA ALA A 251 -1.44 0.57 9.92
C ALA A 251 -1.81 -0.92 9.73
N PRO A 252 -2.79 -1.48 10.47
CA PRO A 252 -3.16 -2.90 10.32
C PRO A 252 -4.07 -3.18 9.12
N ASN A 253 -4.61 -2.17 8.43
CA ASN A 253 -5.60 -2.36 7.36
C ASN A 253 -5.11 -3.22 6.19
N PRO A 254 -3.87 -3.09 5.68
CA PRO A 254 -3.36 -3.98 4.64
C PRO A 254 -3.46 -5.44 5.10
N VAL A 255 -3.01 -5.75 6.31
CA VAL A 255 -3.05 -7.10 6.89
C VAL A 255 -4.48 -7.61 7.07
N LEU A 256 -5.37 -6.83 7.70
CA LEU A 256 -6.74 -7.24 7.94
C LEU A 256 -7.51 -7.48 6.63
N SER A 257 -7.33 -6.59 5.64
CA SER A 257 -8.00 -6.71 4.36
C SER A 257 -7.49 -7.90 3.53
N THR A 258 -6.18 -8.14 3.48
CA THR A 258 -5.62 -9.28 2.77
C THR A 258 -5.94 -10.60 3.48
N MET A 259 -5.91 -10.66 4.81
CA MET A 259 -6.33 -11.85 5.56
C MET A 259 -7.79 -12.20 5.33
N LYS A 260 -8.67 -11.20 5.19
CA LYS A 260 -10.09 -11.41 4.91
C LYS A 260 -10.33 -11.92 3.49
N ARG A 261 -9.59 -11.39 2.50
CA ARG A 261 -9.85 -11.62 1.07
C ARG A 261 -9.00 -12.72 0.43
N PHE A 262 -7.82 -12.99 0.99
CA PHE A 262 -6.80 -13.89 0.45
C PHE A 262 -6.29 -14.87 1.53
N ARG A 263 -7.17 -15.33 2.43
CA ARG A 263 -6.78 -16.22 3.55
C ARG A 263 -6.14 -17.52 3.05
N ASP A 264 -6.56 -17.99 1.89
CA ASP A 264 -5.98 -19.13 1.19
C ASP A 264 -4.49 -18.95 0.92
N GLU A 265 -4.04 -17.75 0.52
CA GLU A 265 -2.60 -17.48 0.35
C GLU A 265 -1.84 -17.56 1.67
N TYR A 266 -2.39 -17.02 2.76
CA TYR A 266 -1.80 -17.14 4.10
C TYR A 266 -1.68 -18.61 4.53
N ILE A 267 -2.73 -19.40 4.30
CA ILE A 267 -2.73 -20.84 4.60
C ILE A 267 -1.67 -21.56 3.76
N ALA A 268 -1.54 -21.25 2.46
CA ALA A 268 -0.51 -21.85 1.60
C ALA A 268 0.93 -21.56 2.12
N HIS A 269 1.18 -20.35 2.62
CA HIS A 269 2.49 -20.00 3.19
C HIS A 269 2.78 -20.78 4.49
N VAL A 270 1.74 -21.01 5.29
CA VAL A 270 1.86 -21.58 6.64
C VAL A 270 1.83 -23.11 6.63
N VAL A 271 0.93 -23.72 5.85
CA VAL A 271 0.67 -25.16 5.81
C VAL A 271 1.47 -25.82 4.69
N ASP A 272 1.31 -25.33 3.45
CA ASP A 272 1.95 -25.93 2.28
C ASP A 272 3.41 -25.51 2.13
N LYS A 273 3.83 -24.49 2.89
CA LYS A 273 5.16 -23.87 2.82
C LYS A 273 5.50 -23.43 1.39
N LYS A 274 4.51 -22.83 0.72
CA LYS A 274 4.61 -22.38 -0.67
C LYS A 274 4.04 -20.99 -0.85
N CYS A 275 4.58 -20.26 -1.82
CA CYS A 275 4.06 -18.97 -2.25
C CYS A 275 3.37 -19.16 -3.60
N PRO A 276 2.02 -19.14 -3.68
CA PRO A 276 1.31 -19.38 -4.95
C PRO A 276 1.70 -18.40 -6.07
N ALA A 277 2.05 -17.16 -5.72
CA ALA A 277 2.52 -16.14 -6.65
C ALA A 277 4.02 -16.25 -7.00
N GLY A 278 4.77 -17.11 -6.30
CA GLY A 278 6.20 -17.31 -6.53
C GLY A 278 7.06 -16.06 -6.31
N VAL A 279 6.68 -15.22 -5.32
CA VAL A 279 7.38 -13.97 -4.96
C VAL A 279 8.30 -14.18 -3.75
N CYS A 280 7.84 -14.89 -2.72
CA CYS A 280 8.62 -15.12 -1.50
C CYS A 280 9.73 -16.17 -1.75
N GLN A 281 10.98 -15.72 -1.85
CA GLN A 281 12.12 -16.55 -2.25
C GLN A 281 12.30 -17.81 -1.38
N ASP A 282 12.15 -17.69 -0.07
CA ASP A 282 12.30 -18.79 0.88
C ASP A 282 11.22 -19.87 0.74
N LEU A 283 10.13 -19.58 0.03
CA LEU A 283 9.01 -20.48 -0.22
C LEU A 283 9.02 -21.07 -1.63
N LEU A 284 10.03 -20.74 -2.44
CA LEU A 284 10.14 -21.27 -3.80
C LEU A 284 10.68 -22.70 -3.81
N GLU A 285 10.18 -23.50 -4.74
CA GLU A 285 10.77 -24.76 -5.17
C GLU A 285 11.07 -24.71 -6.66
N TYR A 286 12.28 -25.12 -7.05
CA TYR A 286 12.65 -25.24 -8.46
C TYR A 286 12.54 -26.69 -8.90
N HIS A 287 11.82 -26.91 -10.01
CA HIS A 287 11.59 -28.24 -10.58
C HIS A 287 12.02 -28.26 -12.04
N ILE A 288 12.64 -29.36 -12.48
CA ILE A 288 13.01 -29.58 -13.88
C ILE A 288 11.94 -30.47 -14.52
N THR A 289 11.34 -29.97 -15.60
CA THR A 289 10.29 -30.65 -16.36
C THR A 289 10.86 -31.69 -17.33
N ASP A 290 9.99 -32.44 -17.99
CA ASP A 290 10.38 -33.43 -19.00
C ASP A 290 10.91 -32.79 -20.29
N ASP A 291 10.77 -31.47 -20.46
CA ASP A 291 11.35 -30.70 -21.58
C ASP A 291 12.89 -30.55 -21.46
N CYS A 292 13.48 -31.08 -20.38
CA CYS A 292 14.92 -31.02 -20.15
C CYS A 292 15.70 -31.84 -21.20
N ILE A 293 16.51 -31.13 -21.99
CA ILE A 293 17.39 -31.74 -23.01
C ILE A 293 18.72 -32.30 -22.46
N GLY A 294 18.93 -32.29 -21.15
CA GLY A 294 20.14 -32.82 -20.52
C GLY A 294 21.44 -32.09 -20.87
N CYS A 295 21.39 -30.77 -21.08
CA CYS A 295 22.55 -29.95 -21.50
C CYS A 295 23.56 -29.63 -20.39
N THR A 296 23.29 -30.01 -19.13
CA THR A 296 24.14 -29.77 -17.93
C THR A 296 24.36 -28.30 -17.52
N LYS A 297 23.82 -27.31 -18.24
CA LYS A 297 24.01 -25.89 -17.89
C LYS A 297 23.48 -25.53 -16.50
N CYS A 298 22.31 -26.05 -16.12
CA CYS A 298 21.73 -25.82 -14.80
C CYS A 298 22.66 -26.32 -13.67
N ALA A 299 23.19 -27.54 -13.80
CA ALA A 299 24.09 -28.14 -12.82
C ALA A 299 25.42 -27.39 -12.69
N ARG A 300 26.04 -26.99 -13.82
CA ARG A 300 27.32 -26.24 -13.80
C ARG A 300 27.21 -24.85 -13.18
N ASN A 301 26.04 -24.22 -13.24
CA ASN A 301 25.80 -22.90 -12.68
C ASN A 301 25.11 -22.96 -11.31
N CYS A 302 24.94 -24.15 -10.74
CA CYS A 302 24.39 -24.30 -9.39
C CYS A 302 25.48 -24.00 -8.35
N PRO A 303 25.34 -22.95 -7.52
CA PRO A 303 26.37 -22.57 -6.55
C PRO A 303 26.59 -23.62 -5.45
N VAL A 304 25.58 -24.45 -5.18
CA VAL A 304 25.60 -25.50 -4.14
C VAL A 304 25.63 -26.91 -4.73
N SER A 305 25.78 -27.04 -6.05
CA SER A 305 25.87 -28.33 -6.76
C SER A 305 24.73 -29.32 -6.44
N CYS A 306 23.52 -28.82 -6.19
CA CYS A 306 22.35 -29.64 -5.82
C CYS A 306 21.55 -30.19 -7.02
N ILE A 307 22.15 -30.25 -8.22
CA ILE A 307 21.45 -30.69 -9.45
C ILE A 307 22.16 -31.90 -10.01
N GLU A 308 21.46 -33.03 -10.04
CA GLU A 308 21.96 -34.31 -10.52
C GLU A 308 21.38 -34.66 -11.89
N GLY A 309 22.15 -35.33 -12.72
CA GLY A 309 21.72 -35.77 -14.05
C GLY A 309 22.89 -36.07 -14.98
N LYS A 310 22.73 -37.04 -15.87
CA LYS A 310 23.75 -37.36 -16.89
C LYS A 310 23.52 -36.52 -18.15
N VAL A 311 24.56 -36.44 -18.97
CA VAL A 311 24.50 -35.80 -20.29
C VAL A 311 23.42 -36.49 -21.12
N LYS A 312 22.52 -35.69 -21.73
CA LYS A 312 21.33 -36.16 -22.49
C LYS A 312 20.24 -36.86 -21.66
N GLU A 313 20.29 -36.79 -20.33
CA GLU A 313 19.22 -37.26 -19.44
C GLU A 313 18.57 -36.09 -18.70
N LYS A 314 17.33 -36.28 -18.26
CA LYS A 314 16.61 -35.31 -17.43
C LYS A 314 17.40 -35.08 -16.14
N HIS A 315 17.62 -33.81 -15.79
CA HIS A 315 18.25 -33.44 -14.53
C HIS A 315 17.19 -33.28 -13.44
N VAL A 316 17.58 -33.47 -12.18
CA VAL A 316 16.74 -33.36 -11.00
C VAL A 316 17.42 -32.44 -10.01
N ILE A 317 16.64 -31.55 -9.40
CA ILE A 317 17.11 -30.65 -8.33
C ILE A 317 16.82 -31.34 -7.01
N ASP A 318 17.83 -31.50 -6.18
CA ASP A 318 17.65 -31.80 -4.77
C ASP A 318 17.13 -30.54 -4.06
N THR A 319 15.85 -30.57 -3.70
CA THR A 319 15.16 -29.45 -3.07
C THR A 319 15.63 -29.18 -1.64
N GLU A 320 16.18 -30.17 -0.94
CA GLU A 320 16.68 -29.98 0.43
C GLU A 320 18.00 -29.21 0.44
N SER A 321 18.90 -29.50 -0.50
CA SER A 321 20.17 -28.78 -0.66
C SER A 321 20.05 -27.47 -1.44
N CYS A 322 18.88 -27.16 -2.02
CA CYS A 322 18.69 -26.00 -2.88
C CYS A 322 18.57 -24.70 -2.07
N ILE A 323 19.45 -23.72 -2.35
CA ILE A 323 19.38 -22.37 -1.78
C ILE A 323 18.44 -21.41 -2.54
N LYS A 324 17.61 -21.94 -3.44
CA LYS A 324 16.53 -21.21 -4.14
C LYS A 324 16.97 -19.97 -4.93
N CYS A 325 18.23 -19.94 -5.39
CA CYS A 325 18.84 -18.79 -6.08
C CYS A 325 18.31 -18.49 -7.50
N GLY A 326 17.57 -19.40 -8.14
CA GLY A 326 17.00 -19.17 -9.47
C GLY A 326 17.97 -19.28 -10.67
N ASN A 327 19.30 -19.30 -10.46
CA ASN A 327 20.29 -19.39 -11.54
C ASN A 327 20.00 -20.52 -12.55
N CYS A 328 19.53 -21.67 -12.07
CA CYS A 328 19.21 -22.82 -12.93
C CYS A 328 18.10 -22.52 -13.96
N MET A 329 17.14 -21.66 -13.60
CA MET A 329 16.06 -21.22 -14.48
C MET A 329 16.55 -20.21 -15.51
N GLU A 330 17.34 -19.22 -15.10
CA GLU A 330 17.87 -18.19 -16.00
C GLU A 330 18.77 -18.76 -17.10
N VAL A 331 19.62 -19.76 -16.77
CA VAL A 331 20.55 -20.35 -17.73
C VAL A 331 19.94 -21.45 -18.60
N CYS A 332 18.67 -21.82 -18.36
CA CYS A 332 18.04 -22.93 -19.06
C CYS A 332 17.65 -22.53 -20.49
N PRO A 333 18.28 -23.10 -21.54
CA PRO A 333 18.09 -22.64 -22.92
C PRO A 333 16.72 -23.00 -23.48
N VAL A 334 16.02 -23.94 -22.85
CA VAL A 334 14.71 -24.46 -23.29
C VAL A 334 13.60 -24.12 -22.30
N GLY A 335 13.89 -23.34 -21.24
CA GLY A 335 12.88 -22.99 -20.23
C GLY A 335 12.34 -24.18 -19.43
N ALA A 336 13.05 -25.31 -19.40
CA ALA A 336 12.59 -26.54 -18.73
C ALA A 336 12.63 -26.47 -17.18
N VAL A 337 13.13 -25.40 -16.59
CA VAL A 337 13.11 -25.22 -15.12
C VAL A 337 11.94 -24.31 -14.79
N ILE A 338 11.05 -24.80 -13.92
CA ILE A 338 9.88 -24.06 -13.44
C ILE A 338 10.03 -23.78 -11.94
N LYS A 339 9.45 -22.67 -11.48
CA LYS A 339 9.29 -22.38 -10.05
C LYS A 339 7.88 -22.77 -9.64
N ARG A 340 7.75 -23.33 -8.45
CA ARG A 340 6.50 -23.63 -7.76
C ARG A 340 6.56 -23.09 -6.34
#